data_AF-A0A7S3A784-F1
#
_entry.id   AF-A0A7S3A784-F1
#
_cell.length_a   1.000
_cell.length_b   1.000
_cell.length_c   1.000
_cell.angle_alpha   90.00
_cell.angle_beta   90.00
_cell.angle_gamma   90.00
#
_symmetry.space_group_name_H-M   'P 1'
#
loop_
_entity.id
_entity.type
_entity.pdbx_description
1 polymer ?
#
loop_
_entity_poly.entity_id
_entity_poly.type
_entity_poly.pdbx_seq_one_letter_code
_entity_poly.pdbx_strand_id
1 'polypeptide(L)'
;RAKDKTDVYQEVSRFERFLPSLQEVFEEVASASFEGLPDDTIDMTSVGEAALMALGGCFSAMGAGLRARNEILDQAQVNVEDRGGWPCTERIIAVAQFLVDRSLKISDGTAVLLRGALHSSSAILIDVMLEAIQVREGSNSNVFESQRSRWLNRIRLYEPEKALELAEKFKDFSLMMELTCDRGDFDRYLQRWAPSYGDAFVRFALTWMEQNGKAKILIEPRTGALGQLQAQFFAEGNRSNLRWLYLLAVEDYARSAEAAFDHGVKIRMKAAENSVQQSKTLLSFAKLANLVDETDRSPREMEVALERSLYLIRAQEDVAPEESSVLPVADLIRLYVDTKHRSSQDLCIAVVIALEVSSSPLNLA
;
A
#
# COMPACT_ATOMS: atom_id res chain seq x y z
N ARG A 1 36.97 12.96 23.68
CA ARG A 1 35.66 12.73 24.33
C ARG A 1 34.96 14.02 24.77
N ALA A 2 35.53 14.90 25.61
CA ALA A 2 34.90 16.21 25.89
C ALA A 2 35.12 17.23 24.74
N LYS A 3 36.29 17.16 24.06
CA LYS A 3 36.65 18.03 22.93
C LYS A 3 35.71 17.89 21.71
N ASP A 4 35.36 16.65 21.31
CA ASP A 4 34.41 16.40 20.20
C ASP A 4 33.02 16.98 20.43
N LYS A 5 32.54 17.00 21.70
CA LYS A 5 31.22 17.55 22.00
C LYS A 5 31.20 19.06 21.79
N THR A 6 32.28 19.75 22.12
CA THR A 6 32.39 21.21 22.00
C THR A 6 32.39 21.65 20.53
N ASP A 7 33.03 20.87 19.65
CA ASP A 7 33.12 21.19 18.22
C ASP A 7 31.73 21.09 17.54
N VAL A 8 30.92 20.08 17.87
CA VAL A 8 29.56 19.94 17.32
C VAL A 8 28.64 21.09 17.76
N TYR A 9 28.66 21.49 19.03
CA TYR A 9 27.85 22.63 19.50
C TYR A 9 28.29 23.97 18.88
N GLN A 10 29.58 24.13 18.62
CA GLN A 10 30.09 25.33 17.94
C GLN A 10 29.64 25.39 16.47
N GLU A 11 29.66 24.26 15.76
CA GLU A 11 29.18 24.20 14.37
C GLU A 11 27.67 24.44 14.27
N VAL A 12 26.87 23.87 15.19
CA VAL A 12 25.43 24.17 15.27
C VAL A 12 25.18 25.65 15.56
N SER A 13 25.90 26.24 16.52
CA SER A 13 25.77 27.67 16.87
C SER A 13 26.22 28.59 15.72
N ARG A 14 27.23 28.18 14.93
CA ARG A 14 27.66 28.90 13.72
C ARG A 14 26.57 28.84 12.66
N PHE A 15 25.97 27.68 12.45
CA PHE A 15 24.87 27.51 11.52
C PHE A 15 23.65 28.34 11.92
N GLU A 16 23.28 28.38 13.21
CA GLU A 16 22.17 29.20 13.70
C GLU A 16 22.34 30.69 13.40
N ARG A 17 23.57 31.21 13.44
CA ARG A 17 23.87 32.59 13.07
C ARG A 17 23.78 32.85 11.56
N PHE A 18 23.93 31.80 10.76
CA PHE A 18 23.92 31.86 9.30
C PHE A 18 22.50 31.73 8.72
N LEU A 19 21.55 31.17 9.49
CA LEU A 19 20.17 30.93 9.08
C LEU A 19 19.41 32.20 8.61
N PRO A 20 19.47 33.35 9.32
CA PRO A 20 18.80 34.56 8.86
C PRO A 20 19.36 35.08 7.53
N SER A 21 20.68 35.05 7.35
CA SER A 21 21.34 35.46 6.11
C SER A 21 21.01 34.53 4.95
N LEU A 22 20.88 33.23 5.23
CA LEU A 22 20.40 32.26 4.24
C LEU A 22 18.96 32.53 3.82
N GLN A 23 18.08 32.80 4.79
CA GLN A 23 16.70 33.14 4.51
C GLN A 23 16.62 34.41 3.64
N GLU A 24 17.42 35.43 3.95
CA GLU A 24 17.52 36.67 3.17
C GLU A 24 18.00 36.40 1.74
N VAL A 25 19.06 35.61 1.55
CA VAL A 25 19.54 35.20 0.22
C VAL A 25 18.46 34.42 -0.55
N PHE A 26 17.73 33.51 0.11
CA PHE A 26 16.63 32.80 -0.55
C PHE A 26 15.45 33.71 -0.87
N GLU A 27 15.13 34.68 -0.03
CA GLU A 27 14.09 35.68 -0.28
C GLU A 27 14.49 36.61 -1.42
N GLU A 28 15.75 37.01 -1.52
CA GLU A 28 16.31 37.77 -2.65
C GLU A 28 16.28 36.96 -3.94
N VAL A 29 16.73 35.70 -3.93
CA VAL A 29 16.69 34.82 -5.11
C VAL A 29 15.26 34.49 -5.53
N ALA A 30 14.32 34.35 -4.59
CA ALA A 30 12.92 34.07 -4.87
C ALA A 30 12.10 35.31 -5.29
N SER A 31 12.53 36.51 -4.89
CA SER A 31 11.90 37.79 -5.26
C SER A 31 12.48 38.38 -6.54
N ALA A 32 13.71 37.98 -6.91
CA ALA A 32 14.26 38.14 -8.24
C ALA A 32 13.36 37.36 -9.22
N SER A 33 12.37 38.08 -9.76
CA SER A 33 11.43 37.55 -10.73
C SER A 33 12.22 37.20 -11.97
N PHE A 34 12.32 35.91 -12.33
CA PHE A 34 13.01 35.46 -13.55
C PHE A 34 12.32 35.90 -14.85
N GLU A 35 11.26 36.71 -14.76
CA GLU A 35 10.65 37.38 -15.90
C GLU A 35 11.49 38.58 -16.33
N GLY A 36 12.47 38.34 -17.22
CA GLY A 36 13.11 39.39 -18.01
C GLY A 36 14.60 39.64 -17.77
N LEU A 37 15.35 38.70 -17.21
CA LEU A 37 16.81 38.83 -17.12
C LEU A 37 17.45 38.59 -18.51
N PRO A 38 18.32 39.50 -19.00
CA PRO A 38 19.04 39.32 -20.26
C PRO A 38 20.06 38.17 -20.14
N ASP A 39 20.30 37.46 -21.25
CA ASP A 39 21.18 36.28 -21.41
C ASP A 39 22.61 36.42 -20.86
N ASP A 40 23.05 37.62 -20.48
CA ASP A 40 24.41 37.92 -20.00
C ASP A 40 24.51 38.17 -18.48
N THR A 41 23.43 37.99 -17.70
CA THR A 41 23.54 38.09 -16.24
C THR A 41 24.27 36.87 -15.69
N ILE A 42 25.42 37.14 -15.05
CA ILE A 42 26.18 36.33 -14.08
C ILE A 42 25.46 35.03 -13.77
N ASP A 43 26.10 33.89 -14.02
CA ASP A 43 25.65 32.53 -13.74
C ASP A 43 25.09 32.39 -12.30
N MET A 44 23.88 32.91 -12.05
CA MET A 44 23.18 32.90 -10.77
C MET A 44 22.76 31.47 -10.43
N THR A 45 22.71 30.60 -11.45
CA THR A 45 22.76 29.14 -11.34
C THR A 45 24.01 28.69 -10.59
N SER A 46 25.22 29.13 -10.98
CA SER A 46 26.45 28.79 -10.24
C SER A 46 26.50 29.32 -8.79
N VAL A 47 25.96 30.52 -8.53
CA VAL A 47 25.92 31.09 -7.17
C VAL A 47 24.88 30.37 -6.30
N GLY A 48 23.71 30.07 -6.87
CA GLY A 48 22.67 29.27 -6.23
C GLY A 48 23.12 27.83 -5.97
N GLU A 49 23.81 27.21 -6.92
CA GLU A 49 24.42 25.89 -6.76
C GLU A 49 25.52 25.88 -5.70
N ALA A 50 26.40 26.88 -5.67
CA ALA A 50 27.43 27.00 -4.64
C ALA A 50 26.82 27.21 -3.25
N ALA A 51 25.77 28.02 -3.13
CA ALA A 51 25.03 28.21 -1.89
C ALA A 51 24.31 26.93 -1.45
N LEU A 52 23.68 26.19 -2.37
CA LEU A 52 23.00 24.92 -2.10
C LEU A 52 23.98 23.79 -1.77
N MET A 53 25.16 23.77 -2.39
CA MET A 53 26.25 22.85 -2.08
C MET A 53 26.85 23.16 -0.70
N ALA A 54 27.07 24.42 -0.38
CA ALA A 54 27.52 24.84 0.95
C ALA A 54 26.49 24.47 2.03
N LEU A 55 25.20 24.70 1.76
CA LEU A 55 24.09 24.26 2.61
C LEU A 55 24.06 22.74 2.79
N GLY A 56 24.15 21.98 1.69
CA GLY A 56 24.21 20.52 1.73
C GLY A 56 25.39 20.03 2.56
N GLY A 57 26.55 20.66 2.44
CA GLY A 57 27.73 20.42 3.28
C GLY A 57 27.47 20.72 4.76
N CYS A 58 26.87 21.87 5.08
CA CYS A 58 26.50 22.24 6.44
C CYS A 58 25.48 21.25 7.04
N PHE A 59 24.47 20.84 6.28
CA PHE A 59 23.46 19.88 6.75
C PHE A 59 24.04 18.49 6.95
N SER A 60 24.92 18.05 6.04
CA SER A 60 25.63 16.77 6.18
C SER A 60 26.54 16.77 7.42
N ALA A 61 27.30 17.84 7.64
CA ALA A 61 28.14 18.00 8.83
C ALA A 61 27.31 18.04 10.13
N MET A 62 26.17 18.74 10.11
CA MET A 62 25.24 18.78 11.23
C MET A 62 24.64 17.40 11.54
N GLY A 63 24.22 16.66 10.51
CA GLY A 63 23.77 15.28 10.63
C GLY A 63 24.83 14.34 11.21
N ALA A 64 26.09 14.48 10.76
CA ALA A 64 27.20 13.72 11.32
C ALA A 64 27.45 14.05 12.80
N GLY A 65 27.40 15.33 13.17
CA GLY A 65 27.52 15.78 14.56
C GLY A 65 26.39 15.26 15.45
N LEU A 66 25.15 15.25 14.93
CA LEU A 66 23.97 14.68 15.57
C LEU A 66 24.16 13.18 15.86
N ARG A 67 24.55 12.40 14.84
CA ARG A 67 24.80 10.96 14.98
C ARG A 67 25.90 10.65 15.99
N ALA A 68 27.04 11.33 15.90
CA ALA A 68 28.14 11.16 16.83
C ALA A 68 27.75 11.46 18.29
N ARG A 69 26.94 12.51 18.51
CA ARG A 69 26.42 12.82 19.85
C ARG A 69 25.49 11.71 20.36
N ASN A 70 24.61 11.18 19.52
CA ASN A 70 23.65 10.16 19.91
C ASN A 70 24.34 8.84 20.27
N GLU A 71 25.34 8.44 19.49
CA GLU A 71 26.20 7.30 19.83
C GLU A 71 26.85 7.48 21.21
N ILE A 72 27.34 8.68 21.51
CA ILE A 72 27.93 8.98 22.83
C ILE A 72 26.88 8.93 23.95
N LEU A 73 25.65 9.41 23.70
CA LEU A 73 24.57 9.41 24.69
C LEU A 73 24.05 7.99 24.96
N ASP A 74 23.95 7.16 23.93
CA ASP A 74 23.55 5.76 24.04
C ASP A 74 24.62 4.94 24.78
N GLN A 75 25.90 5.17 24.48
CA GLN A 75 27.02 4.57 25.22
C GLN A 75 27.06 5.00 26.68
N ALA A 76 26.57 6.20 27.00
CA ALA A 76 26.58 6.76 28.35
C ALA A 76 25.33 6.39 29.17
N GLN A 77 24.37 5.63 28.62
CA GLN A 77 23.10 5.26 29.26
C GLN A 77 22.36 6.46 29.90
N VAL A 78 22.49 7.65 29.29
CA VAL A 78 21.86 8.87 29.82
C VAL A 78 20.36 8.82 29.56
N ASN A 79 19.57 9.00 30.62
CA ASN A 79 18.10 9.05 30.57
C ASN A 79 17.62 10.05 29.51
N VAL A 80 16.57 9.67 28.78
CA VAL A 80 16.00 10.45 27.67
C VAL A 80 15.53 11.84 28.13
N GLU A 81 15.05 11.95 29.36
CA GLU A 81 14.57 13.20 29.96
C GLU A 81 15.70 14.23 30.18
N ASP A 82 16.94 13.78 30.40
CA ASP A 82 18.12 14.64 30.55
C ASP A 82 18.78 15.02 29.22
N ARG A 83 18.26 14.51 28.08
CA ARG A 83 18.88 14.75 26.76
C ARG A 83 18.73 16.19 26.26
N GLY A 84 17.91 17.01 26.91
CA GLY A 84 17.74 18.44 26.66
C GLY A 84 17.23 18.71 25.23
N GLY A 85 16.00 19.22 25.11
CA GLY A 85 15.46 19.62 23.81
C GLY A 85 16.44 20.54 23.08
N TRP A 86 16.85 20.15 21.89
CA TRP A 86 17.66 20.99 21.01
C TRP A 86 16.88 22.30 20.74
N PRO A 87 17.38 23.48 21.16
CA PRO A 87 16.76 24.76 20.81
C PRO A 87 16.71 24.98 19.29
N CYS A 88 17.58 24.27 18.57
CA CYS A 88 17.80 24.39 17.15
C CYS A 88 16.83 23.54 16.31
N THR A 89 16.20 22.49 16.86
CA THR A 89 15.37 21.57 16.05
C THR A 89 14.14 22.27 15.48
N GLU A 90 13.48 23.13 16.25
CA GLU A 90 12.32 23.90 15.76
C GLU A 90 12.71 24.87 14.64
N ARG A 91 13.91 25.48 14.73
CA ARG A 91 14.43 26.37 13.68
C ARG A 91 14.83 25.60 12.43
N ILE A 92 15.51 24.46 12.59
CA ILE A 92 15.85 23.57 11.46
C ILE A 92 14.57 23.06 10.79
N ILE A 93 13.56 22.69 11.59
CA ILE A 93 12.22 22.32 11.11
C ILE A 93 11.61 23.44 10.28
N ALA A 94 11.61 24.68 10.79
CA ALA A 94 11.05 25.83 10.10
C ALA A 94 11.78 26.12 8.78
N VAL A 95 13.10 25.98 8.76
CA VAL A 95 13.93 26.22 7.56
C VAL A 95 13.70 25.14 6.51
N ALA A 96 13.64 23.87 6.89
CA ALA A 96 13.29 22.81 5.96
C ALA A 96 11.87 22.97 5.43
N GLN A 97 10.92 23.41 6.28
CA GLN A 97 9.55 23.72 5.88
C GLN A 97 9.54 24.82 4.81
N PHE A 98 10.28 25.90 5.06
CA PHE A 98 10.41 27.01 4.15
C PHE A 98 11.01 26.60 2.79
N LEU A 99 12.10 25.83 2.80
CA LEU A 99 12.76 25.37 1.58
C LEU A 99 11.88 24.44 0.75
N VAL A 100 11.17 23.51 1.40
CA VAL A 100 10.21 22.61 0.74
C VAL A 100 9.01 23.38 0.18
N ASP A 101 8.45 24.31 0.94
CA ASP A 101 7.30 25.11 0.49
C ASP A 101 7.67 26.04 -0.66
N ARG A 102 8.94 26.45 -0.75
CA ARG A 102 9.47 27.24 -1.87
C ARG A 102 9.79 26.39 -3.09
N SER A 103 10.38 25.21 -2.92
CA SER A 103 10.68 24.32 -4.05
C SER A 103 9.40 23.92 -4.81
N LEU A 104 8.29 23.72 -4.09
CA LEU A 104 6.97 23.43 -4.67
C LEU A 104 6.35 24.60 -5.46
N LYS A 105 6.82 25.84 -5.28
CA LYS A 105 6.26 27.04 -5.93
C LYS A 105 7.03 27.50 -7.17
N ILE A 106 8.22 26.96 -7.42
CA ILE A 106 9.04 27.32 -8.60
C ILE A 106 8.40 26.67 -9.84
N SER A 107 7.97 27.45 -10.83
CA SER A 107 7.32 26.97 -12.07
C SER A 107 8.32 26.37 -13.09
N ASP A 108 7.81 25.60 -14.06
CA ASP A 108 8.57 24.67 -14.93
C ASP A 108 9.56 25.28 -15.93
N GLY A 109 9.66 26.61 -16.02
CA GLY A 109 10.28 27.27 -17.18
C GLY A 109 11.82 27.33 -17.22
N THR A 110 12.51 27.62 -16.11
CA THR A 110 13.89 28.17 -16.24
C THR A 110 14.90 27.79 -15.15
N ALA A 111 14.55 26.98 -14.15
CA ALA A 111 15.50 26.65 -13.08
C ALA A 111 15.49 25.17 -12.70
N VAL A 112 15.54 24.27 -13.70
CA VAL A 112 15.58 22.81 -13.48
C VAL A 112 16.74 22.41 -12.54
N LEU A 113 17.92 23.02 -12.72
CA LEU A 113 19.10 22.78 -11.89
C LEU A 113 18.90 23.28 -10.45
N LEU A 114 18.42 24.52 -10.28
CA LEU A 114 18.12 25.08 -8.96
C LEU A 114 17.05 24.28 -8.22
N ARG A 115 16.03 23.82 -8.94
CA ARG A 115 14.96 22.98 -8.41
C ARG A 115 15.51 21.62 -7.94
N GLY A 116 16.31 20.94 -8.77
CA GLY A 116 16.95 19.69 -8.40
C GLY A 116 17.89 19.84 -7.19
N ALA A 117 18.67 20.92 -7.13
CA ALA A 117 19.52 21.22 -5.99
C ALA A 117 18.70 21.51 -4.72
N LEU A 118 17.62 22.30 -4.81
CA LEU A 118 16.69 22.55 -3.71
C LEU A 118 16.01 21.27 -3.20
N HIS A 119 15.57 20.41 -4.11
CA HIS A 119 14.95 19.13 -3.78
C HIS A 119 15.93 18.20 -3.04
N SER A 120 17.15 18.08 -3.56
CA SER A 120 18.21 17.29 -2.94
C SER A 120 18.58 17.83 -1.56
N SER A 121 18.80 19.14 -1.42
CA SER A 121 19.07 19.78 -0.12
C SER A 121 17.92 19.61 0.87
N SER A 122 16.67 19.71 0.41
CA SER A 122 15.48 19.52 1.25
C SER A 122 15.37 18.09 1.76
N ALA A 123 15.69 17.10 0.92
CA ALA A 123 15.65 15.70 1.33
C ALA A 123 16.75 15.36 2.36
N ILE A 124 17.96 15.91 2.21
CA ILE A 124 19.04 15.78 3.21
C ILE A 124 18.60 16.39 4.54
N LEU A 125 17.99 17.58 4.50
CA LEU A 125 17.47 18.26 5.67
C LEU A 125 16.42 17.43 6.41
N ILE A 126 15.46 16.89 5.66
CA ILE A 126 14.41 16.06 6.23
C ILE A 126 14.99 14.80 6.85
N ASP A 127 15.99 14.17 6.23
CA ASP A 127 16.67 13.02 6.80
C ASP A 127 17.27 13.33 8.19
N VAL A 128 18.08 14.39 8.25
CA VAL A 128 18.71 14.85 9.50
C VAL A 128 17.68 15.22 10.56
N MET A 129 16.58 15.85 10.16
CA MET A 129 15.49 16.21 11.05
C MET A 129 14.76 15.00 11.61
N LEU A 130 14.42 14.03 10.76
CA LEU A 130 13.74 12.81 11.20
C LEU A 130 14.64 12.00 12.12
N GLU A 131 15.94 11.90 11.85
CA GLU A 131 16.90 11.30 12.80
C GLU A 131 16.89 12.03 14.14
N ALA A 132 16.94 13.37 14.14
CA ALA A 132 16.95 14.16 15.37
C ALA A 132 15.64 13.99 16.18
N ILE A 133 14.48 13.97 15.51
CA ILE A 133 13.19 13.76 16.16
C ILE A 133 13.09 12.32 16.68
N GLN A 134 13.51 11.32 15.91
CA GLN A 134 13.50 9.91 16.32
C GLN A 134 14.31 9.68 17.59
N VAL A 135 15.47 10.34 17.71
CA VAL A 135 16.33 10.24 18.89
C VAL A 135 15.72 10.92 20.10
N ARG A 136 15.07 12.08 19.89
CA ARG A 136 14.48 12.88 20.96
C ARG A 136 13.22 12.23 21.52
N GLU A 137 12.30 11.85 20.64
CA GLU A 137 10.95 11.41 20.98
C GLU A 137 10.85 9.87 21.03
N GLY A 138 11.81 9.16 20.44
CA GLY A 138 11.76 7.71 20.25
C GLY A 138 10.99 7.30 19.00
N SER A 139 11.36 6.16 18.41
CA SER A 139 10.75 5.63 17.18
C SER A 139 9.25 5.35 17.29
N ASN A 140 8.75 5.10 18.51
CA ASN A 140 7.33 4.76 18.74
C ASN A 140 6.49 5.97 19.19
N SER A 141 7.06 7.18 19.22
CA SER A 141 6.30 8.37 19.59
C SER A 141 5.37 8.81 18.46
N ASN A 142 4.12 9.11 18.83
CA ASN A 142 3.12 9.68 17.91
C ASN A 142 3.62 10.98 17.24
N VAL A 143 4.49 11.73 17.92
CA VAL A 143 5.09 12.96 17.38
C VAL A 143 6.04 12.61 16.23
N PHE A 144 6.91 11.61 16.40
CA PHE A 144 7.81 11.16 15.35
C PHE A 144 7.02 10.59 14.17
N GLU A 145 6.06 9.70 14.41
CA GLU A 145 5.22 9.10 13.37
C GLU A 145 4.47 10.17 12.54
N SER A 146 3.87 11.16 13.21
CA SER A 146 3.14 12.25 12.54
C SER A 146 4.07 13.12 11.69
N GLN A 147 5.26 13.46 12.22
CA GLN A 147 6.23 14.26 11.48
C GLN A 147 6.83 13.45 10.31
N ARG A 148 7.21 12.19 10.53
CA ARG A 148 7.70 11.28 9.49
C ARG A 148 6.72 11.21 8.33
N SER A 149 5.46 10.86 8.62
CA SER A 149 4.42 10.76 7.58
C SER A 149 4.25 12.09 6.83
N ARG A 150 4.20 13.22 7.55
CA ARG A 150 4.07 14.55 6.93
C ARG A 150 5.22 14.86 5.98
N TRP A 151 6.46 14.63 6.39
CA TRP A 151 7.64 15.00 5.61
C TRP A 151 7.89 14.07 4.44
N LEU A 152 7.76 12.76 4.64
CA LEU A 152 7.94 11.80 3.55
C LEU A 152 6.88 11.97 2.45
N ASN A 153 5.63 12.26 2.83
CA ASN A 153 4.57 12.57 1.87
C ASN A 153 4.87 13.81 1.02
N ARG A 154 5.60 14.80 1.56
CA ARG A 154 6.03 15.97 0.80
C ARG A 154 7.15 15.62 -0.17
N ILE A 155 8.20 14.92 0.27
CA ILE A 155 9.32 14.53 -0.60
C ILE A 155 8.83 13.71 -1.79
N ARG A 156 7.90 12.78 -1.57
CA ARG A 156 7.36 11.93 -2.63
C ARG A 156 6.90 12.72 -3.87
N LEU A 157 6.34 13.93 -3.67
CA LEU A 157 5.78 14.71 -4.78
C LEU A 157 6.84 15.18 -5.78
N TYR A 158 8.10 15.26 -5.35
CA TYR A 158 9.15 15.89 -6.15
C TYR A 158 10.45 15.06 -6.27
N GLU A 159 10.75 14.18 -5.32
CA GLU A 159 11.89 13.23 -5.35
C GLU A 159 11.43 11.84 -4.84
N PRO A 160 10.65 11.08 -5.65
CA PRO A 160 10.07 9.82 -5.20
C PRO A 160 11.12 8.75 -4.87
N GLU A 161 12.29 8.79 -5.52
CA GLU A 161 13.40 7.88 -5.24
C GLU A 161 14.01 8.17 -3.86
N LYS A 162 14.20 9.45 -3.52
CA LYS A 162 14.72 9.83 -2.21
C LYS A 162 13.69 9.60 -1.10
N ALA A 163 12.41 9.82 -1.38
CA ALA A 163 11.33 9.44 -0.48
C ALA A 163 11.35 7.94 -0.18
N LEU A 164 11.63 7.10 -1.17
CA LEU A 164 11.74 5.65 -0.99
C LEU A 164 12.94 5.28 -0.11
N GLU A 165 14.12 5.87 -0.34
CA GLU A 165 15.30 5.66 0.52
C GLU A 165 15.03 6.02 1.98
N LEU A 166 14.35 7.15 2.21
CA LEU A 166 13.99 7.57 3.57
C LEU A 166 12.90 6.67 4.17
N ALA A 167 11.93 6.22 3.37
CA ALA A 167 10.94 5.24 3.82
C ALA A 167 11.59 3.91 4.22
N GLU A 168 12.57 3.41 3.45
CA GLU A 168 13.37 2.23 3.81
C GLU A 168 14.12 2.44 5.14
N LYS A 169 14.78 3.60 5.29
CA LYS A 169 15.56 3.96 6.48
C LYS A 169 14.71 4.01 7.74
N PHE A 170 13.53 4.65 7.67
CA PHE A 170 12.63 4.80 8.81
C PHE A 170 11.55 3.72 8.89
N LYS A 171 11.66 2.66 8.08
CA LYS A 171 10.75 1.50 8.03
C LYS A 171 9.28 1.88 7.81
N ASP A 172 9.02 2.89 6.99
CA ASP A 172 7.68 3.29 6.59
C ASP A 172 7.17 2.38 5.46
N PHE A 173 6.71 1.19 5.84
CA PHE A 173 6.28 0.18 4.87
C PHE A 173 5.11 0.65 4.00
N SER A 174 4.18 1.45 4.55
CA SER A 174 3.05 1.99 3.78
C SER A 174 3.54 2.84 2.60
N LEU A 175 4.46 3.78 2.86
CA LEU A 175 4.99 4.62 1.79
C LEU A 175 5.87 3.85 0.81
N MET A 176 6.66 2.88 1.29
CA MET A 176 7.43 1.98 0.42
C MET A 176 6.50 1.28 -0.58
N MET A 177 5.37 0.77 -0.11
CA MET A 177 4.36 0.13 -0.96
C MET A 177 3.73 1.11 -1.93
N GLU A 178 3.31 2.30 -1.47
CA GLU A 178 2.73 3.34 -2.33
C GLU A 178 3.66 3.77 -3.46
N LEU A 179 4.97 3.84 -3.20
CA LEU A 179 5.97 4.29 -4.17
C LEU A 179 6.36 3.21 -5.19
N THR A 180 6.26 1.93 -4.82
CA THR A 180 6.82 0.82 -5.61
C THR A 180 5.78 -0.11 -6.21
N CYS A 181 4.57 -0.20 -5.66
CA CYS A 181 3.57 -1.18 -6.10
C CYS A 181 3.16 -0.97 -7.56
N ASP A 182 3.00 0.28 -8.00
CA ASP A 182 2.65 0.59 -9.39
C ASP A 182 3.86 0.63 -10.34
N ARG A 183 5.07 0.43 -9.81
CA ARG A 183 6.26 0.28 -10.64
C ARG A 183 6.32 -1.18 -11.11
N GLY A 184 6.64 -1.39 -12.39
CA GLY A 184 6.74 -2.73 -12.99
C GLY A 184 7.84 -3.63 -12.41
N ASP A 185 8.51 -3.20 -11.35
CA ASP A 185 9.60 -3.88 -10.65
C ASP A 185 9.28 -4.15 -9.16
N PHE A 186 8.01 -4.12 -8.76
CA PHE A 186 7.58 -4.40 -7.38
C PHE A 186 8.17 -5.70 -6.81
N ASP A 187 8.19 -6.79 -7.58
CA ASP A 187 8.74 -8.07 -7.12
C ASP A 187 10.24 -8.00 -6.83
N ARG A 188 10.99 -7.14 -7.55
CA ARG A 188 12.41 -6.90 -7.27
C ARG A 188 12.59 -6.19 -5.93
N TYR A 189 11.73 -5.22 -5.61
CA TYR A 189 11.75 -4.56 -4.31
C TYR A 189 11.35 -5.50 -3.18
N LEU A 190 10.32 -6.31 -3.38
CA LEU A 190 9.90 -7.31 -2.40
C LEU A 190 11.00 -8.33 -2.11
N GLN A 191 11.70 -8.81 -3.16
CA GLN A 191 12.87 -9.69 -3.02
C GLN A 191 14.05 -9.03 -2.30
N ARG A 192 14.26 -7.72 -2.51
CA ARG A 192 15.31 -6.95 -1.81
C ARG A 192 14.99 -6.78 -0.33
N TRP A 193 13.74 -6.52 0.01
CA TRP A 193 13.32 -6.14 1.36
C TRP A 193 12.94 -7.32 2.25
N ALA A 194 12.43 -8.41 1.69
CA ALA A 194 12.02 -9.59 2.46
C ALA A 194 13.16 -10.17 3.33
N PRO A 195 14.42 -10.28 2.86
CA PRO A 195 15.52 -10.73 3.71
C PRO A 195 15.84 -9.78 4.87
N SER A 196 15.64 -8.47 4.68
CA SER A 196 16.00 -7.45 5.67
C SER A 196 14.93 -7.25 6.75
N TYR A 197 13.65 -7.37 6.38
CA TYR A 197 12.52 -7.11 7.29
C TYR A 197 11.74 -8.38 7.68
N GLY A 198 12.02 -9.51 7.03
CA GLY A 198 11.44 -10.81 7.31
C GLY A 198 9.99 -11.00 6.84
N ASP A 199 9.39 -12.12 7.23
CA ASP A 199 8.06 -12.56 6.78
C ASP A 199 6.95 -11.58 7.17
N ALA A 200 7.11 -10.85 8.28
CA ALA A 200 6.14 -9.85 8.74
C ALA A 200 5.97 -8.72 7.70
N PHE A 201 7.05 -8.30 7.04
CA PHE A 201 6.98 -7.30 5.98
C PHE A 201 6.25 -7.83 4.74
N VAL A 202 6.52 -9.06 4.33
CA VAL A 202 5.84 -9.67 3.18
C VAL A 202 4.34 -9.78 3.46
N ARG A 203 3.96 -10.21 4.66
CA ARG A 203 2.55 -10.28 5.09
C ARG A 203 1.89 -8.90 5.14
N PHE A 204 2.61 -7.88 5.60
CA PHE A 204 2.16 -6.49 5.53
C PHE A 204 1.93 -6.06 4.08
N ALA A 205 2.88 -6.29 3.18
CA ALA A 205 2.79 -5.92 1.77
C ALA A 205 1.60 -6.59 1.06
N LEU A 206 1.38 -7.90 1.29
CA LEU A 206 0.23 -8.63 0.76
C LEU A 206 -1.10 -8.08 1.29
N THR A 207 -1.17 -7.77 2.58
CA THR A 207 -2.36 -7.16 3.21
C THR A 207 -2.62 -5.75 2.67
N TRP A 208 -1.56 -4.96 2.50
CA TRP A 208 -1.65 -3.61 1.95
C TRP A 208 -2.17 -3.65 0.51
N MET A 209 -1.68 -4.58 -0.31
CA MET A 209 -2.17 -4.76 -1.68
C MET A 209 -3.65 -5.15 -1.74
N GLU A 210 -4.10 -6.05 -0.85
CA GLU A 210 -5.50 -6.43 -0.72
C GLU A 210 -6.38 -5.20 -0.37
N GLN A 211 -5.98 -4.42 0.62
CA GLN A 211 -6.71 -3.24 1.10
C GLN A 211 -6.77 -2.10 0.07
N ASN A 212 -5.73 -1.94 -0.75
CA ASN A 212 -5.65 -0.88 -1.77
C ASN A 212 -6.13 -1.34 -3.16
N GLY A 213 -6.78 -2.49 -3.26
CA GLY A 213 -7.37 -2.97 -4.51
C GLY A 213 -6.34 -3.38 -5.58
N LYS A 214 -5.10 -3.69 -5.18
CA LYS A 214 -4.01 -4.11 -6.08
C LYS A 214 -4.09 -5.60 -6.41
N ALA A 215 -5.29 -6.07 -6.75
CA ALA A 215 -5.61 -7.49 -6.92
C ALA A 215 -4.74 -8.16 -7.98
N LYS A 216 -4.46 -7.49 -9.10
CA LYS A 216 -3.63 -8.03 -10.19
C LYS A 216 -2.23 -8.44 -9.70
N ILE A 217 -1.53 -7.54 -9.03
CA ILE A 217 -0.16 -7.78 -8.51
C ILE A 217 -0.19 -8.81 -7.36
N LEU A 218 -1.28 -8.82 -6.59
CA LEU A 218 -1.46 -9.74 -5.47
C LEU A 218 -1.66 -11.20 -5.93
N ILE A 219 -2.33 -11.43 -7.06
CA ILE A 219 -2.58 -12.80 -7.59
C ILE A 219 -1.44 -13.34 -8.46
N GLU A 220 -0.55 -12.48 -8.95
CA GLU A 220 0.60 -12.90 -9.75
C GLU A 220 1.47 -13.90 -8.95
N PRO A 221 1.68 -15.13 -9.47
CA PRO A 221 2.43 -16.17 -8.77
C PRO A 221 3.87 -15.78 -8.52
N ARG A 222 4.33 -15.92 -7.27
CA ARG A 222 5.73 -15.73 -6.89
C ARG A 222 6.42 -17.07 -6.66
N THR A 223 7.73 -17.10 -6.87
CA THR A 223 8.55 -18.30 -6.69
C THR A 223 9.29 -18.31 -5.34
N GLY A 224 9.75 -19.49 -4.92
CA GLY A 224 10.60 -19.64 -3.72
C GLY A 224 9.88 -19.30 -2.41
N ALA A 225 10.60 -18.69 -1.47
CA ALA A 225 10.06 -18.33 -0.14
C ALA A 225 8.89 -17.33 -0.22
N LEU A 226 8.94 -16.38 -1.16
CA LEU A 226 7.85 -15.42 -1.37
C LEU A 226 6.57 -16.11 -1.85
N GLY A 227 6.68 -17.11 -2.74
CA GLY A 227 5.55 -17.93 -3.17
C GLY A 227 4.92 -18.72 -2.03
N GLN A 228 5.74 -19.26 -1.11
CA GLN A 228 5.23 -19.96 0.07
C GLN A 228 4.47 -19.02 1.01
N LEU A 229 5.00 -17.81 1.27
CA LEU A 229 4.33 -16.80 2.09
C LEU A 229 3.03 -16.30 1.43
N GLN A 230 3.01 -16.14 0.11
CA GLN A 230 1.81 -15.79 -0.65
C GLN A 230 0.76 -16.91 -0.57
N ALA A 231 1.17 -18.18 -0.75
CA ALA A 231 0.27 -19.33 -0.59
C ALA A 231 -0.31 -19.42 0.83
N GLN A 232 0.52 -19.21 1.86
CA GLN A 232 0.08 -19.13 3.26
C GLN A 232 -0.90 -17.98 3.47
N PHE A 233 -0.62 -16.80 2.91
CA PHE A 233 -1.49 -15.63 3.01
C PHE A 233 -2.90 -15.89 2.46
N PHE A 234 -3.01 -16.61 1.34
CA PHE A 234 -4.31 -17.00 0.77
C PHE A 234 -4.96 -18.18 1.49
N ALA A 235 -4.19 -19.03 2.17
CA ALA A 235 -4.72 -20.12 2.99
C ALA A 235 -5.25 -19.63 4.34
N GLU A 236 -4.67 -18.56 4.90
CA GLU A 236 -5.04 -17.98 6.17
C GLU A 236 -6.29 -17.07 6.06
N GLY A 237 -7.41 -17.56 6.60
CA GLY A 237 -8.59 -16.73 6.91
C GLY A 237 -9.55 -16.46 5.75
N ASN A 238 -10.64 -15.76 6.06
CA ASN A 238 -11.84 -15.54 5.23
C ASN A 238 -11.61 -14.62 4.01
N ARG A 239 -10.38 -14.57 3.48
CA ARG A 239 -9.94 -13.80 2.30
C ARG A 239 -10.40 -14.46 0.99
N SER A 240 -11.66 -14.93 0.98
CA SER A 240 -12.21 -15.81 -0.06
C SER A 240 -12.26 -15.17 -1.44
N ASN A 241 -12.24 -13.84 -1.52
CA ASN A 241 -12.62 -13.14 -2.74
C ASN A 241 -11.60 -13.32 -3.86
N LEU A 242 -10.31 -13.43 -3.52
CA LEU A 242 -9.22 -13.54 -4.50
C LEU A 242 -8.50 -14.90 -4.46
N ARG A 243 -8.79 -15.75 -3.46
CA ARG A 243 -8.11 -17.05 -3.31
C ARG A 243 -8.27 -17.94 -4.54
N TRP A 244 -9.48 -18.02 -5.09
CA TRP A 244 -9.74 -18.85 -6.28
C TRP A 244 -8.98 -18.33 -7.52
N LEU A 245 -8.85 -17.01 -7.69
CA LEU A 245 -8.05 -16.41 -8.77
C LEU A 245 -6.56 -16.72 -8.62
N TYR A 246 -6.04 -16.65 -7.40
CA TYR A 246 -4.65 -17.04 -7.14
C TYR A 246 -4.41 -18.51 -7.44
N LEU A 247 -5.31 -19.41 -6.99
CA LEU A 247 -5.21 -20.85 -7.26
C LEU A 247 -5.28 -21.15 -8.76
N LEU A 248 -6.12 -20.43 -9.49
CA LEU A 248 -6.17 -20.50 -10.96
C LEU A 248 -4.84 -20.07 -11.59
N ALA A 249 -4.22 -19.00 -11.10
CA ALA A 249 -2.97 -18.47 -11.62
C ALA A 249 -1.77 -19.40 -11.37
N VAL A 250 -1.81 -20.22 -10.31
CA VAL A 250 -0.80 -21.26 -10.04
C VAL A 250 -1.18 -22.63 -10.62
N GLU A 251 -2.19 -22.67 -11.50
CA GLU A 251 -2.68 -23.88 -12.18
C GLU A 251 -3.17 -25.00 -11.22
N ASP A 252 -3.57 -24.65 -9.99
CA ASP A 252 -4.21 -25.57 -9.04
C ASP A 252 -5.73 -25.54 -9.27
N TYR A 253 -6.17 -26.08 -10.43
CA TYR A 253 -7.56 -26.02 -10.90
C TYR A 253 -8.55 -26.68 -9.93
N ALA A 254 -8.18 -27.82 -9.34
CA ALA A 254 -8.98 -28.53 -8.34
C ALA A 254 -9.33 -27.61 -7.16
N ARG A 255 -8.31 -27.04 -6.51
CA ARG A 255 -8.54 -26.17 -5.35
C ARG A 255 -9.14 -24.82 -5.74
N SER A 256 -8.85 -24.33 -6.94
CA SER A 256 -9.49 -23.13 -7.49
C SER A 256 -11.00 -23.35 -7.60
N ALA A 257 -11.42 -24.50 -8.12
CA ALA A 257 -12.82 -24.86 -8.22
C ALA A 257 -13.47 -24.91 -6.83
N GLU A 258 -12.84 -25.55 -5.84
CA GLU A 258 -13.35 -25.64 -4.47
C GLU A 258 -13.52 -24.25 -3.85
N ALA A 259 -12.49 -23.41 -3.95
CA ALA A 259 -12.51 -22.05 -3.42
C ALA A 259 -13.57 -21.17 -4.09
N ALA A 260 -13.76 -21.30 -5.41
CA ALA A 260 -14.79 -20.58 -6.16
C ALA A 260 -16.20 -21.07 -5.80
N PHE A 261 -16.39 -22.39 -5.61
CA PHE A 261 -17.65 -22.96 -5.16
C PHE A 261 -18.03 -22.44 -3.77
N ASP A 262 -17.13 -22.55 -2.79
CA ASP A 262 -17.33 -22.08 -1.43
C ASP A 262 -17.69 -20.59 -1.40
N HIS A 263 -17.00 -19.78 -2.20
CA HIS A 263 -17.28 -18.35 -2.29
C HIS A 263 -18.64 -18.09 -2.95
N GLY A 264 -18.98 -18.79 -4.04
CA GLY A 264 -20.27 -18.70 -4.70
C GLY A 264 -21.44 -19.03 -3.76
N VAL A 265 -21.29 -20.08 -2.94
CA VAL A 265 -22.28 -20.47 -1.92
C VAL A 265 -22.37 -19.42 -0.81
N LYS A 266 -21.26 -18.87 -0.33
CA LYS A 266 -21.28 -17.78 0.68
C LYS A 266 -21.98 -16.52 0.17
N ILE A 267 -21.75 -16.11 -1.08
CA ILE A 267 -22.46 -14.98 -1.70
C ILE A 267 -23.97 -15.27 -1.74
N ARG A 268 -24.33 -16.50 -2.14
CA ARG A 268 -25.72 -16.97 -2.17
C ARG A 268 -26.40 -16.81 -0.82
N MET A 269 -25.75 -17.28 0.25
CA MET A 269 -26.29 -17.24 1.61
C MET A 269 -26.47 -15.83 2.19
N LYS A 270 -25.69 -14.84 1.71
CA LYS A 270 -25.81 -13.46 2.18
C LYS A 270 -27.05 -12.73 1.65
N ALA A 271 -27.71 -13.26 0.61
CA ALA A 271 -28.88 -12.68 -0.03
C ALA A 271 -28.75 -11.17 -0.33
N ALA A 272 -27.54 -10.71 -0.69
CA ALA A 272 -27.29 -9.32 -1.06
C ALA A 272 -27.80 -9.02 -2.48
N GLU A 273 -27.95 -7.74 -2.81
CA GLU A 273 -28.24 -7.30 -4.17
C GLU A 273 -27.19 -7.85 -5.16
N ASN A 274 -27.63 -8.32 -6.34
CA ASN A 274 -26.81 -8.99 -7.35
C ASN A 274 -26.17 -10.33 -6.94
N SER A 275 -26.54 -10.91 -5.78
CA SER A 275 -25.99 -12.19 -5.33
C SER A 275 -26.29 -13.34 -6.28
N VAL A 276 -27.40 -13.32 -7.02
CA VAL A 276 -27.75 -14.33 -8.03
C VAL A 276 -26.68 -14.36 -9.14
N GLN A 277 -26.45 -13.22 -9.79
CA GLN A 277 -25.50 -13.11 -10.90
C GLN A 277 -24.06 -13.38 -10.45
N GLN A 278 -23.66 -12.88 -9.28
CA GLN A 278 -22.34 -13.11 -8.72
C GLN A 278 -22.12 -14.60 -8.36
N SER A 279 -23.09 -15.23 -7.70
CA SER A 279 -23.03 -16.66 -7.36
C SER A 279 -22.99 -17.52 -8.62
N LYS A 280 -23.83 -17.22 -9.62
CA LYS A 280 -23.84 -17.90 -10.93
C LYS A 280 -22.48 -17.85 -11.60
N THR A 281 -21.86 -16.67 -11.60
CA THR A 281 -20.56 -16.44 -12.22
C THR A 281 -19.50 -17.29 -11.52
N LEU A 282 -19.41 -17.24 -10.19
CA LEU A 282 -18.44 -18.03 -9.42
C LEU A 282 -18.66 -19.55 -9.55
N LEU A 283 -19.90 -20.02 -9.50
CA LEU A 283 -20.22 -21.44 -9.66
C LEU A 283 -19.94 -21.92 -11.09
N SER A 284 -20.16 -21.07 -12.10
CA SER A 284 -19.80 -21.39 -13.49
C SER A 284 -18.28 -21.48 -13.64
N PHE A 285 -17.54 -20.56 -13.02
CA PHE A 285 -16.07 -20.64 -12.96
C PHE A 285 -15.59 -21.90 -12.24
N ALA A 286 -16.22 -22.25 -11.12
CA ALA A 286 -15.91 -23.48 -10.40
C ALA A 286 -16.14 -24.72 -11.27
N LYS A 287 -17.26 -24.78 -12.02
CA LYS A 287 -17.51 -25.85 -12.99
C LYS A 287 -16.45 -25.90 -14.09
N LEU A 288 -16.06 -24.76 -14.66
CA LEU A 288 -15.03 -24.70 -15.69
C LEU A 288 -13.66 -25.14 -15.16
N ALA A 289 -13.25 -24.67 -13.99
CA ALA A 289 -12.00 -25.09 -13.36
C ALA A 289 -12.00 -26.59 -13.05
N ASN A 290 -13.12 -27.14 -12.57
CA ASN A 290 -13.28 -28.57 -12.34
C ASN A 290 -13.18 -29.41 -13.61
N LEU A 291 -13.65 -28.89 -14.76
CA LEU A 291 -13.57 -29.58 -16.05
C LEU A 291 -12.17 -29.52 -16.68
N VAL A 292 -11.40 -28.46 -16.40
CA VAL A 292 -10.02 -28.29 -16.87
C VAL A 292 -9.03 -29.09 -16.04
N ASP A 293 -9.37 -29.42 -14.80
CA ASP A 293 -8.56 -30.29 -13.96
C ASP A 293 -8.50 -31.70 -14.55
N GLU A 294 -7.44 -31.99 -15.31
CA GLU A 294 -7.15 -33.33 -15.86
C GLU A 294 -6.72 -34.32 -14.77
N THR A 295 -6.54 -33.85 -13.53
CA THR A 295 -6.22 -34.72 -12.41
C THR A 295 -7.49 -35.35 -11.86
N ASP A 296 -7.46 -36.65 -11.56
CA ASP A 296 -8.59 -37.38 -10.92
C ASP A 296 -8.75 -36.98 -9.43
N ARG A 297 -8.36 -35.75 -9.08
CA ARG A 297 -8.40 -35.18 -7.73
C ARG A 297 -9.75 -34.53 -7.44
N SER A 298 -10.49 -34.12 -8.47
CA SER A 298 -11.81 -33.53 -8.26
C SER A 298 -12.81 -34.62 -7.79
N PRO A 299 -13.43 -34.48 -6.61
CA PRO A 299 -14.40 -35.46 -6.15
C PRO A 299 -15.65 -35.39 -7.03
N ARG A 300 -16.17 -36.53 -7.51
CA ARG A 300 -17.48 -36.60 -8.20
C ARG A 300 -18.61 -35.90 -7.43
N GLU A 301 -18.51 -35.86 -6.11
CA GLU A 301 -19.45 -35.18 -5.22
C GLU A 301 -19.50 -33.66 -5.48
N MET A 302 -18.37 -33.05 -5.81
CA MET A 302 -18.28 -31.63 -6.11
C MET A 302 -18.94 -31.27 -7.44
N GLU A 303 -18.75 -32.09 -8.47
CA GLU A 303 -19.44 -31.93 -9.76
C GLU A 303 -20.96 -31.94 -9.55
N VAL A 304 -21.47 -32.93 -8.82
CA VAL A 304 -22.90 -33.03 -8.48
C VAL A 304 -23.37 -31.81 -7.69
N ALA A 305 -22.58 -31.32 -6.73
CA ALA A 305 -22.91 -30.14 -5.93
C ALA A 305 -22.95 -28.83 -6.76
N LEU A 306 -22.04 -28.69 -7.72
CA LEU A 306 -21.97 -27.58 -8.67
C LEU A 306 -23.18 -27.56 -9.59
N GLU A 307 -23.51 -28.69 -10.19
CA GLU A 307 -24.66 -28.81 -11.09
C GLU A 307 -25.96 -28.49 -10.38
N ARG A 308 -26.14 -29.02 -9.16
CA ARG A 308 -27.28 -28.68 -8.32
C ARG A 308 -27.33 -27.18 -8.03
N SER A 309 -26.22 -26.57 -7.61
CA SER A 309 -26.22 -25.15 -7.24
C SER A 309 -26.52 -24.23 -8.43
N LEU A 310 -26.00 -24.55 -9.62
CA LEU A 310 -26.29 -23.81 -10.86
C LEU A 310 -27.74 -24.01 -11.32
N TYR A 311 -28.28 -25.22 -11.14
CA TYR A 311 -29.67 -25.51 -11.44
C TYR A 311 -30.64 -24.66 -10.61
N LEU A 312 -30.37 -24.52 -9.30
CA LEU A 312 -31.18 -23.67 -8.41
C LEU A 312 -31.22 -22.21 -8.86
N ILE A 313 -30.06 -21.68 -9.26
CA ILE A 313 -29.98 -20.31 -9.75
C ILE A 313 -30.80 -20.15 -11.04
N ARG A 314 -30.66 -21.09 -11.98
CA ARG A 314 -31.43 -21.07 -13.23
C ARG A 314 -32.93 -21.15 -12.97
N ALA A 315 -33.35 -22.00 -12.04
CA ALA A 315 -34.76 -22.12 -11.65
C ALA A 315 -35.29 -20.79 -11.09
N GLN A 316 -34.50 -20.09 -10.27
CA GLN A 316 -34.86 -18.75 -9.81
C GLN A 316 -34.96 -17.74 -10.96
N GLU A 317 -33.99 -17.70 -11.87
CA GLU A 317 -34.01 -16.79 -13.03
C GLU A 317 -35.26 -17.02 -13.92
N ASP A 318 -35.72 -18.27 -14.05
CA ASP A 318 -36.89 -18.62 -14.87
C ASP A 318 -38.22 -18.13 -14.25
N VAL A 319 -38.27 -17.92 -12.93
CA VAL A 319 -39.53 -17.68 -12.20
C VAL A 319 -39.56 -16.30 -11.52
N ALA A 320 -38.40 -15.74 -11.19
CA ALA A 320 -38.23 -14.40 -10.65
C ALA A 320 -37.05 -13.68 -11.34
N PRO A 321 -37.15 -13.33 -12.63
CA PRO A 321 -36.06 -12.73 -13.39
C PRO A 321 -35.64 -11.35 -12.87
N GLU A 322 -36.56 -10.62 -12.23
CA GLU A 322 -36.31 -9.29 -11.64
C GLU A 322 -35.64 -9.36 -10.26
N GLU A 323 -35.58 -10.55 -9.65
CA GLU A 323 -35.04 -10.74 -8.31
C GLU A 323 -33.53 -10.89 -8.35
N SER A 324 -32.81 -9.87 -7.86
CA SER A 324 -31.36 -9.84 -7.87
C SER A 324 -30.72 -10.56 -6.66
N SER A 325 -31.52 -10.83 -5.62
CA SER A 325 -31.11 -11.51 -4.40
C SER A 325 -31.48 -12.99 -4.44
N VAL A 326 -30.68 -13.87 -3.85
CA VAL A 326 -31.00 -15.31 -3.91
C VAL A 326 -32.14 -15.63 -2.96
N LEU A 327 -33.20 -16.24 -3.49
CA LEU A 327 -34.36 -16.66 -2.72
C LEU A 327 -34.06 -17.94 -1.93
N PRO A 328 -34.58 -18.05 -0.69
CA PRO A 328 -34.63 -19.31 0.00
C PRO A 328 -35.36 -20.36 -0.85
N VAL A 329 -34.90 -21.60 -0.76
CA VAL A 329 -35.50 -22.76 -1.44
C VAL A 329 -37.02 -22.83 -1.26
N ALA A 330 -37.50 -22.62 -0.03
CA ALA A 330 -38.92 -22.69 0.29
C ALA A 330 -39.73 -21.62 -0.46
N ASP A 331 -39.17 -20.42 -0.62
CA ASP A 331 -39.82 -19.32 -1.32
C ASP A 331 -39.76 -19.53 -2.83
N LEU A 332 -38.67 -20.08 -3.35
CA LEU A 332 -38.57 -20.48 -4.75
C LEU A 332 -39.63 -21.55 -5.10
N ILE A 333 -39.83 -22.55 -4.23
CA ILE A 333 -40.87 -23.57 -4.41
C ILE A 333 -42.26 -22.93 -4.41
N ARG A 334 -42.54 -22.04 -3.46
CA ARG A 334 -43.81 -21.30 -3.43
C ARG A 334 -44.02 -20.50 -4.70
N LEU A 335 -43.02 -19.74 -5.14
CA LEU A 335 -43.12 -18.94 -6.36
C LEU A 335 -43.37 -19.82 -7.59
N TYR A 336 -42.69 -20.96 -7.70
CA TYR A 336 -42.90 -21.91 -8.79
C TYR A 336 -44.33 -22.47 -8.83
N VAL A 337 -44.88 -22.82 -7.67
CA VAL A 337 -46.27 -23.27 -7.53
C VAL A 337 -47.22 -22.13 -7.90
N ASP A 338 -47.00 -20.93 -7.38
CA ASP A 338 -47.94 -19.81 -7.52
C ASP A 338 -47.92 -19.18 -8.93
N THR A 339 -46.79 -19.22 -9.65
CA THR A 339 -46.63 -18.56 -10.96
C THR A 339 -46.88 -19.48 -12.17
N LYS A 340 -46.49 -20.76 -12.10
CA LYS A 340 -46.61 -21.71 -13.23
C LYS A 340 -47.83 -22.61 -13.10
N HIS A 341 -49.04 -22.04 -13.16
CA HIS A 341 -50.29 -22.82 -13.22
C HIS A 341 -51.15 -22.45 -14.41
N ARG A 342 -50.88 -23.08 -15.57
CA ARG A 342 -51.91 -23.36 -16.60
C ARG A 342 -51.77 -24.72 -17.31
N SER A 343 -50.63 -25.41 -17.25
CA SER A 343 -50.47 -26.76 -17.83
C SER A 343 -49.99 -27.79 -16.79
N SER A 344 -50.46 -29.04 -16.87
CA SER A 344 -50.08 -30.11 -15.93
C SER A 344 -48.61 -30.51 -16.04
N GLN A 345 -47.98 -30.29 -17.21
CA GLN A 345 -46.55 -30.55 -17.41
C GLN A 345 -45.67 -29.57 -16.65
N ASP A 346 -46.04 -28.28 -16.63
CA ASP A 346 -45.29 -27.27 -15.89
C ASP A 346 -45.37 -27.50 -14.38
N LEU A 347 -46.51 -28.00 -13.90
CA LEU A 347 -46.69 -28.43 -12.51
C LEU A 347 -45.79 -29.62 -12.16
N CYS A 348 -45.72 -30.64 -13.02
CA CYS A 348 -44.83 -31.79 -12.80
C CYS A 348 -43.35 -31.36 -12.76
N ILE A 349 -42.94 -30.47 -13.66
CA ILE A 349 -41.57 -29.91 -13.68
C ILE A 349 -41.31 -29.11 -12.40
N ALA A 350 -42.26 -28.26 -11.97
CA ALA A 350 -42.15 -27.49 -10.74
C ALA A 350 -42.04 -28.38 -9.49
N VAL A 351 -42.80 -29.48 -9.43
CA VAL A 351 -42.74 -30.45 -8.33
C VAL A 351 -41.43 -31.24 -8.34
N VAL A 352 -40.92 -31.64 -9.52
CA VAL A 352 -39.61 -32.30 -9.64
C VAL A 352 -38.50 -31.36 -9.20
N ILE A 353 -38.50 -30.11 -9.66
CA ILE A 353 -37.59 -29.05 -9.19
C ILE A 353 -37.68 -28.96 -7.67
N ALA A 354 -38.88 -28.80 -7.10
CA ALA A 354 -39.08 -28.67 -5.66
C ALA A 354 -38.54 -29.87 -4.86
N LEU A 355 -38.70 -31.09 -5.37
CA LEU A 355 -38.17 -32.32 -4.77
C LEU A 355 -36.64 -32.42 -4.87
N GLU A 356 -36.07 -32.03 -6.00
CA GLU A 356 -34.61 -31.95 -6.20
C GLU A 356 -33.97 -30.87 -5.32
N VAL A 357 -34.64 -29.73 -5.16
CA VAL A 357 -34.17 -28.64 -4.29
C VAL A 357 -34.24 -29.05 -2.81
N SER A 358 -35.34 -29.66 -2.38
CA SER A 358 -35.56 -30.06 -0.98
C SER A 358 -34.67 -31.21 -0.52
N SER A 359 -34.22 -32.07 -1.44
CA SER A 359 -33.27 -33.16 -1.16
C SER A 359 -31.80 -32.72 -1.08
N SER A 360 -31.49 -31.44 -1.31
CA SER A 360 -30.13 -30.93 -1.24
C SER A 360 -29.63 -30.77 0.22
N PRO A 361 -28.47 -31.33 0.60
CA PRO A 361 -27.89 -31.21 1.94
C PRO A 361 -27.46 -29.77 2.30
N LEU A 362 -27.48 -28.85 1.33
CA LEU A 362 -27.26 -27.42 1.54
C LEU A 362 -28.45 -26.72 2.25
N ASN A 363 -29.56 -27.42 2.52
CA ASN A 363 -30.70 -26.93 3.31
C ASN A 363 -30.49 -27.00 4.84
N LEU A 364 -29.31 -27.41 5.31
CA LEU A 364 -29.00 -27.58 6.74
C LEU A 364 -28.24 -26.40 7.38
N ALA A 365 -28.24 -25.21 6.75
CA ALA A 365 -27.69 -23.99 7.35
C ALA A 365 -28.80 -22.96 7.61
#